data_AF-A0A6A3L953-F1
#
_entry.id   AF-A0A6A3L953-F1
#
_cell.length_a   1.000
_cell.length_b   1.000
_cell.length_c   1.000
_cell.angle_alpha   90.00
_cell.angle_beta   90.00
_cell.angle_gamma   90.00
#
_symmetry.space_group_name_H-M   'P 1'
#
loop_
_entity.id
_entity.type
_entity.pdbx_description
1 polymer ?
#
loop_
_entity_poly.entity_id
_entity_poly.type
_entity_poly.pdbx_seq_one_letter_code
_entity_poly.pdbx_strand_id
1 'polypeptide(L)'
;MSAGLQVLKALATGCTITMFLSSVPAIRHIDKAHDTDDVALFPLVGLWLNCHMAMLYGVVTANYFPFFSTFALGTLLSMVCLGVYFRWTTARSCATKAIGAAFVAVAMCSVYTILGLTGITGQPADKVANVVGYIVTLASLLPYVGPFETIKTVVKTRSGASIPVGMCLAGATANGIWTVYGLIIDDMFVYINGGACMAVGLVQVALYVIFWPVQKSVPSLSEASSLSDNFVLPVKMTAPKSLDTANVGPMISPTCSDKLDDTSPTFVQICSP
;
A
#
# COMPACT_ATOMS: atom_id res chain seq x y z
N MET A 1 -6.25 27.95 23.49
CA MET A 1 -6.47 26.63 22.84
C MET A 1 -7.50 25.87 23.64
N SER A 2 -8.57 25.37 23.02
CA SER A 2 -9.62 24.61 23.73
C SER A 2 -9.10 23.25 24.19
N ALA A 3 -9.55 22.77 25.35
CA ALA A 3 -9.17 21.45 25.88
C ALA A 3 -9.50 20.32 24.88
N GLY A 4 -10.62 20.44 24.15
CA GLY A 4 -11.01 19.48 23.12
C GLY A 4 -10.01 19.35 21.97
N LEU A 5 -9.39 20.44 21.54
CA LEU A 5 -8.35 20.38 20.50
C LEU A 5 -7.13 19.59 20.98
N GLN A 6 -6.71 19.77 22.24
CA GLN A 6 -5.56 19.03 22.77
C GLN A 6 -5.82 17.52 22.86
N VAL A 7 -7.02 17.15 23.31
CA VAL A 7 -7.45 15.73 23.33
C VAL A 7 -7.43 15.15 21.92
N LEU A 8 -7.95 15.89 20.93
CA LEU A 8 -7.96 15.45 19.53
C LEU A 8 -6.55 15.25 18.98
N LYS A 9 -5.62 16.16 19.29
CA LYS A 9 -4.21 16.03 18.88
C LYS A 9 -3.54 14.79 19.50
N ALA A 10 -3.81 14.53 20.78
CA ALA A 10 -3.31 13.35 21.47
C ALA A 10 -3.88 12.05 20.89
N LEU A 11 -5.18 12.02 20.55
CA LEU A 11 -5.82 10.88 19.91
C LEU A 11 -5.25 10.61 18.51
N ALA A 12 -5.12 11.66 17.68
CA ALA A 12 -4.56 11.53 16.34
C ALA A 12 -3.13 10.95 16.37
N THR A 13 -2.27 11.52 17.21
CA THR A 13 -0.88 11.05 17.37
C THR A 13 -0.83 9.63 17.93
N GLY A 14 -1.60 9.33 18.98
CA GLY A 14 -1.65 8.01 19.61
C GLY A 14 -2.13 6.90 18.66
N CYS A 15 -3.21 7.14 17.92
CA CYS A 15 -3.71 6.21 16.91
C CYS A 15 -2.66 5.94 15.84
N THR A 16 -2.01 6.98 15.32
CA THR A 16 -1.00 6.80 14.27
C THR A 16 0.26 6.10 14.78
N ILE A 17 0.74 6.41 15.98
CA ILE A 17 1.85 5.67 16.61
C ILE A 17 1.50 4.19 16.75
N THR A 18 0.27 3.87 17.15
CA THR A 18 -0.17 2.47 17.29
C THR A 18 -0.19 1.75 15.94
N MET A 19 -0.70 2.39 14.88
CA MET A 19 -0.67 1.83 13.52
C MET A 19 0.77 1.61 13.01
N PHE A 20 1.69 2.52 13.36
CA PHE A 20 3.11 2.38 13.04
C PHE A 20 3.77 1.23 13.80
N LEU A 21 3.53 1.10 15.10
CA LEU A 21 4.03 -0.04 15.88
C LEU A 21 3.50 -1.37 15.37
N SER A 22 2.27 -1.41 14.85
CA SER A 22 1.70 -2.59 14.19
C SER A 22 2.50 -3.04 12.96
N SER A 23 3.30 -2.17 12.35
CA SER A 23 4.09 -2.51 11.15
C SER A 23 5.45 -3.15 11.49
N VAL A 24 5.93 -3.00 12.74
CA VAL A 24 7.23 -3.52 13.19
C VAL A 24 7.32 -5.06 13.14
N PRO A 25 6.30 -5.85 13.53
CA PRO A 25 6.33 -7.30 13.43
C PRO A 25 6.50 -7.79 11.99
N ALA A 26 5.84 -7.16 11.02
CA ALA A 26 5.98 -7.48 9.60
C ALA A 26 7.41 -7.28 9.09
N ILE A 27 8.05 -6.16 9.45
CA ILE A 27 9.44 -5.88 9.07
C ILE A 27 10.36 -6.95 9.65
N ARG A 28 10.15 -7.33 10.91
CA ARG A 28 10.94 -8.38 11.57
C ARG A 28 10.73 -9.75 10.94
N HIS A 29 9.53 -10.03 10.43
CA HIS A 29 9.27 -11.26 9.69
C HIS A 29 10.08 -11.29 8.39
N ILE A 30 10.00 -10.23 7.58
CA ILE A 30 10.76 -10.11 6.32
C ILE A 30 12.27 -10.26 6.57
N ASP A 31 12.79 -9.58 7.59
CA ASP A 31 14.21 -9.61 7.91
C ASP A 31 14.70 -10.99 8.37
N LYS A 32 13.84 -11.76 9.05
CA LYS A 32 14.16 -13.14 9.47
C LYS A 32 13.93 -14.18 8.39
N ALA A 33 12.91 -13.99 7.55
CA ALA A 33 12.54 -14.91 6.48
C ALA A 33 13.50 -14.81 5.28
N HIS A 34 14.26 -13.72 5.19
CA HIS A 34 15.18 -13.43 4.09
C HIS A 34 14.50 -13.36 2.71
N ASP A 35 13.17 -13.27 2.69
CA ASP A 35 12.33 -13.18 1.51
C ASP A 35 11.36 -12.03 1.70
N THR A 36 11.08 -11.31 0.61
CA THR A 36 10.14 -10.20 0.61
C THR A 36 8.68 -10.64 0.57
N ASP A 37 8.38 -11.95 0.54
CA ASP A 37 7.02 -12.50 0.43
C ASP A 37 6.19 -11.77 -0.66
N ASP A 38 4.86 -11.83 -0.59
CA ASP A 38 3.93 -11.12 -1.48
C ASP A 38 3.84 -9.60 -1.20
N VAL A 39 4.83 -8.97 -0.56
CA VAL A 39 4.75 -7.55 -0.19
C VAL A 39 4.98 -6.69 -1.43
N ALA A 40 3.97 -5.93 -1.91
CA ALA A 40 4.27 -5.03 -3.03
C ALA A 40 5.01 -3.78 -2.58
N LEU A 41 6.05 -3.53 -3.36
CA LEU A 41 6.80 -2.30 -3.46
C LEU A 41 5.90 -1.05 -3.60
N PHE A 42 4.82 -1.11 -4.39
CA PHE A 42 4.06 0.10 -4.77
C PHE A 42 3.34 0.77 -3.60
N PRO A 43 2.55 0.07 -2.75
CA PRO A 43 1.99 0.67 -1.53
C PRO A 43 3.06 1.20 -0.57
N LEU A 44 4.23 0.55 -0.50
CA LEU A 44 5.31 0.96 0.41
C LEU A 44 5.96 2.28 -0.04
N VAL A 45 6.28 2.39 -1.34
CA VAL A 45 6.77 3.62 -1.94
C VAL A 45 5.70 4.73 -1.88
N GLY A 46 4.44 4.37 -2.13
CA GLY A 46 3.30 5.29 -2.02
C GLY A 46 3.11 5.83 -0.61
N LEU A 47 3.27 4.99 0.41
CA LEU A 47 3.20 5.38 1.82
C LEU A 47 4.30 6.37 2.18
N TRP A 48 5.53 6.09 1.76
CA TRP A 48 6.65 7.01 1.97
C TRP A 48 6.41 8.37 1.30
N LEU A 49 5.98 8.37 0.03
CA LEU A 49 5.64 9.58 -0.71
C LEU A 49 4.55 10.39 -0.02
N ASN A 50 3.46 9.74 0.40
CA ASN A 50 2.38 10.36 1.14
C ASN A 50 2.90 11.02 2.44
N CYS A 51 3.61 10.27 3.27
CA CYS A 51 4.12 10.78 4.55
C CYS A 51 5.09 11.95 4.36
N HIS A 52 6.00 11.87 3.38
CA HIS A 52 6.95 12.95 3.13
C HIS A 52 6.27 14.22 2.60
N MET A 53 5.33 14.08 1.66
CA MET A 53 4.58 15.23 1.14
C MET A 53 3.72 15.88 2.22
N ALA A 54 3.03 15.09 3.04
CA ALA A 54 2.24 15.60 4.15
C ALA A 54 3.13 16.29 5.21
N MET A 55 4.32 15.76 5.48
CA MET A 55 5.29 16.43 6.33
C MET A 55 5.69 17.81 5.78
N LEU A 56 6.02 17.91 4.48
CA LEU A 56 6.32 19.20 3.83
C LEU A 56 5.15 20.18 3.92
N TYR A 57 3.93 19.71 3.69
CA TYR A 57 2.74 20.53 3.83
C TYR A 57 2.57 21.09 5.23
N GLY A 58 2.79 20.26 6.27
CA GLY A 58 2.78 20.72 7.66
C GLY A 58 3.82 21.80 7.98
N VAL A 59 4.97 21.79 7.31
CA VAL A 59 5.96 22.87 7.41
C VAL A 59 5.43 24.15 6.77
N VAL A 60 4.85 24.05 5.56
CA VAL A 60 4.36 25.21 4.81
C VAL A 60 3.16 25.88 5.48
N THR A 61 2.27 25.11 6.10
CA THR A 61 1.09 25.63 6.81
C THR A 61 1.35 25.95 8.28
N ALA A 62 2.61 25.87 8.74
CA ALA A 62 2.99 26.01 10.15
C ALA A 62 2.22 25.08 11.12
N ASN A 63 1.73 23.95 10.61
CA ASN A 63 0.98 22.94 11.37
C ASN A 63 1.92 21.91 11.99
N TYR A 64 2.72 22.35 12.97
CA TYR A 64 3.80 21.55 13.55
C TYR A 64 3.30 20.36 14.40
N PHE A 65 2.29 20.58 15.25
CA PHE A 65 1.72 19.55 16.11
C PHE A 65 0.19 19.56 16.04
N PRO A 66 -0.46 18.43 15.69
CA PRO A 66 0.06 17.06 15.60
C PRO A 66 0.48 16.64 14.19
N PHE A 67 0.19 17.47 13.18
CA PHE A 67 0.24 17.05 11.78
C PHE A 67 1.66 16.74 11.32
N PHE A 68 2.56 17.74 11.31
CA PHE A 68 3.95 17.54 10.93
C PHE A 68 4.63 16.44 11.76
N SER A 69 4.48 16.44 13.09
CA SER A 69 5.12 15.44 13.96
C SER A 69 4.71 14.01 13.60
N THR A 70 3.43 13.79 13.29
CA THR A 70 2.90 12.47 12.96
C THR A 70 3.44 11.99 11.61
N PHE A 71 3.41 12.86 10.61
CA PHE A 71 3.89 12.52 9.27
C PHE A 71 5.41 12.43 9.20
N ALA A 72 6.15 13.19 10.00
CA ALA A 72 7.60 13.04 10.15
C ALA A 72 7.98 11.66 10.70
N LEU A 73 7.29 11.19 11.75
CA LEU A 73 7.47 9.83 12.26
C LEU A 73 7.12 8.78 11.19
N GLY A 74 6.04 8.99 10.44
CA GLY A 74 5.65 8.13 9.32
C GLY A 74 6.69 8.06 8.21
N THR A 75 7.32 9.19 7.86
CA THR A 75 8.41 9.24 6.89
C THR A 75 9.61 8.43 7.38
N LEU A 76 10.01 8.58 8.64
CA LEU A 76 11.12 7.81 9.22
C LEU A 76 10.83 6.30 9.18
N LEU A 77 9.64 5.88 9.62
CA LEU A 77 9.29 4.46 9.64
C LEU A 77 9.16 3.88 8.24
N SER A 78 8.51 4.58 7.31
CA SER A 78 8.37 4.13 5.92
C SER A 78 9.72 4.01 5.22
N MET A 79 10.69 4.89 5.50
CA MET A 79 12.07 4.74 5.00
C MET A 79 12.75 3.48 5.56
N VAL A 80 12.56 3.16 6.85
CA VAL A 80 13.09 1.92 7.44
C VAL A 80 12.47 0.70 6.76
N CYS A 81 11.14 0.66 6.62
CA CYS A 81 10.45 -0.42 5.92
C CYS A 81 10.95 -0.58 4.47
N LEU A 82 11.08 0.54 3.75
CA LEU A 82 11.54 0.55 2.37
C LEU A 82 13.00 0.08 2.25
N GLY A 83 13.86 0.46 3.20
CA GLY A 83 15.25 0.01 3.26
C GLY A 83 15.39 -1.48 3.50
N VAL A 84 14.60 -2.05 4.43
CA VAL A 84 14.54 -3.50 4.66
C VAL A 84 14.02 -4.21 3.41
N TYR A 85 12.91 -3.75 2.82
CA TYR A 85 12.38 -4.32 1.58
C TYR A 85 13.42 -4.31 0.44
N PHE A 86 14.12 -3.19 0.25
CA PHE A 86 15.14 -3.07 -0.79
C PHE A 86 16.34 -4.00 -0.59
N ARG A 87 16.68 -4.31 0.67
CA ARG A 87 17.76 -5.26 0.99
C ARG A 87 17.43 -6.66 0.51
N TRP A 88 16.22 -7.11 0.77
CA TRP A 88 15.77 -8.49 0.61
C TRP A 88 15.10 -8.76 -0.74
N THR A 89 14.64 -7.73 -1.45
CA THR A 89 13.94 -7.92 -2.72
C THR A 89 14.83 -8.53 -3.81
N THR A 90 14.29 -9.53 -4.50
CA THR A 90 14.89 -10.18 -5.66
C THR A 90 14.67 -9.36 -6.94
N ALA A 91 13.61 -8.57 -7.02
CA ALA A 91 13.22 -7.74 -8.17
C ALA A 91 13.93 -6.37 -8.21
N ARG A 92 15.26 -6.36 -8.02
CA ARG A 92 16.04 -5.13 -7.81
C ARG A 92 15.95 -4.10 -8.94
N SER A 93 15.82 -4.52 -10.19
CA SER A 93 15.68 -3.58 -11.32
C SER A 93 14.36 -2.77 -11.22
N CYS A 94 13.26 -3.42 -10.86
CA CYS A 94 11.98 -2.74 -10.65
C CYS A 94 12.02 -1.87 -9.39
N ALA A 95 12.52 -2.42 -8.28
CA ALA A 95 12.66 -1.71 -7.01
C ALA A 95 13.51 -0.44 -7.14
N THR A 96 14.69 -0.53 -7.74
CA THR A 96 15.59 0.62 -7.93
C THR A 96 14.95 1.70 -8.81
N LYS A 97 14.25 1.32 -9.89
CA LYS A 97 13.55 2.29 -10.76
C LYS A 97 12.44 3.02 -10.00
N ALA A 98 11.58 2.28 -9.29
CA ALA A 98 10.47 2.87 -8.55
C ALA A 98 10.95 3.75 -7.38
N ILE A 99 11.91 3.26 -6.59
CA ILE A 99 12.49 4.01 -5.46
C ILE A 99 13.26 5.22 -5.97
N GLY A 100 14.05 5.08 -7.04
CA GLY A 100 14.78 6.17 -7.67
C GLY A 100 13.84 7.25 -8.19
N ALA A 101 12.77 6.88 -8.89
CA ALA A 101 11.75 7.82 -9.36
C ALA A 101 11.05 8.55 -8.20
N ALA A 102 10.69 7.81 -7.14
CA ALA A 102 10.08 8.40 -5.95
C ALA A 102 11.05 9.35 -5.23
N PHE A 103 12.34 9.01 -5.16
CA PHE A 103 13.36 9.88 -4.59
C PHE A 103 13.55 11.17 -5.38
N VAL A 104 13.58 11.10 -6.70
CA VAL A 104 13.62 12.29 -7.57
C VAL A 104 12.36 13.15 -7.33
N ALA A 105 11.17 12.55 -7.28
CA ALA A 105 9.94 13.27 -7.01
C ALA A 105 9.97 13.97 -5.63
N VAL A 106 10.44 13.28 -4.60
CA VAL A 106 10.62 13.83 -3.25
C VAL A 106 11.61 14.99 -3.23
N ALA A 107 12.78 14.81 -3.86
CA ALA A 107 13.80 15.84 -3.92
C ALA A 107 13.27 17.08 -4.64
N MET A 108 12.62 16.91 -5.80
CA MET A 108 12.03 18.02 -6.56
C MET A 108 10.97 18.78 -5.76
N CYS A 109 10.04 18.08 -5.12
CA CYS A 109 9.00 18.72 -4.30
C CYS A 109 9.58 19.40 -3.05
N SER A 110 10.59 18.80 -2.42
CA SER A 110 11.26 19.39 -1.26
C SER A 110 12.02 20.66 -1.65
N VAL A 111 12.76 20.64 -2.76
CA VAL A 111 13.46 21.82 -3.29
C VAL A 111 12.45 22.92 -3.63
N TYR A 112 11.38 22.61 -4.36
CA TYR A 112 10.31 23.58 -4.63
C TYR A 112 9.76 24.21 -3.35
N THR A 113 9.48 23.39 -2.33
CA THR A 113 8.95 23.85 -1.05
C THR A 113 9.92 24.78 -0.33
N ILE A 114 11.21 24.43 -0.28
CA ILE A 114 12.25 25.25 0.35
C ILE A 114 12.43 26.58 -0.40
N LEU A 115 12.47 26.56 -1.73
CA LEU A 115 12.54 27.76 -2.56
C LEU A 115 11.29 28.65 -2.41
N GLY A 116 10.12 28.03 -2.24
CA GLY A 116 8.86 28.71 -1.93
C GLY A 116 8.91 29.44 -0.59
N LEU A 117 9.35 28.75 0.47
CA LEU A 117 9.42 29.29 1.83
C LEU A 117 10.50 30.36 2.01
N THR A 118 11.60 30.27 1.26
CA THR A 118 12.67 31.29 1.26
C THR A 118 12.32 32.53 0.44
N GLY A 119 11.15 32.56 -0.22
CA GLY A 119 10.70 33.68 -1.03
C GLY A 119 11.40 33.82 -2.38
N ILE A 120 12.35 32.94 -2.71
CA ILE A 120 13.13 32.98 -3.96
C ILE A 120 12.22 32.82 -5.19
N THR A 121 11.14 32.04 -5.06
CA THR A 121 10.18 31.86 -6.16
C THR A 121 9.32 33.10 -6.45
N GLY A 122 9.34 34.13 -5.59
CA GLY A 122 8.51 35.32 -5.73
C GLY A 122 7.00 35.08 -5.56
N GLN A 123 6.60 33.88 -5.11
CA GLN A 123 5.19 33.53 -4.91
C GLN A 123 4.77 33.83 -3.46
N PRO A 124 3.51 34.27 -3.23
CA PRO A 124 2.98 34.39 -1.87
C PRO A 124 2.87 33.02 -1.20
N ALA A 125 3.07 32.98 0.12
CA ALA A 125 3.09 31.75 0.91
C ALA A 125 1.81 30.89 0.71
N ASP A 126 0.65 31.52 0.59
CA ASP A 126 -0.63 30.83 0.38
C ASP A 126 -0.67 30.07 -0.96
N LYS A 127 -0.02 30.60 -2.01
CA LYS A 127 0.07 29.89 -3.29
C LYS A 127 0.98 28.68 -3.21
N VAL A 128 2.10 28.79 -2.49
CA VAL A 128 2.99 27.65 -2.23
C VAL A 128 2.24 26.58 -1.42
N ALA A 129 1.50 26.98 -0.39
CA ALA A 129 0.67 26.08 0.41
C ALA A 129 -0.36 25.34 -0.44
N ASN A 130 -1.06 26.04 -1.34
CA ASN A 130 -2.04 25.43 -2.23
C ASN A 130 -1.41 24.40 -3.19
N VAL A 131 -0.28 24.75 -3.81
CA VAL A 131 0.42 23.81 -4.73
C VAL A 131 0.86 22.56 -3.97
N VAL A 132 1.47 22.71 -2.79
CA VAL A 132 1.88 21.56 -1.96
C VAL A 132 0.65 20.77 -1.48
N GLY A 133 -0.46 21.43 -1.15
CA GLY A 133 -1.72 20.79 -0.77
C GLY A 133 -2.30 19.90 -1.87
N TYR A 134 -2.25 20.34 -3.13
CA TYR A 134 -2.65 19.50 -4.28
C TYR A 134 -1.73 18.28 -4.43
N ILE A 135 -0.42 18.46 -4.26
CA ILE A 135 0.55 17.35 -4.32
C ILE A 135 0.27 16.33 -3.21
N VAL A 136 0.01 16.79 -1.98
CA VAL A 136 -0.38 15.91 -0.85
C VAL A 136 -1.66 15.15 -1.17
N THR A 137 -2.65 15.80 -1.76
CA THR A 137 -3.92 15.17 -2.12
C THR A 137 -3.74 14.06 -3.14
N LEU A 138 -2.80 14.20 -4.08
CA LEU A 138 -2.47 13.12 -5.02
C LEU A 138 -1.64 12.02 -4.36
N ALA A 139 -0.65 12.39 -3.54
CA ALA A 139 0.23 11.46 -2.87
C ALA A 139 -0.52 10.57 -1.88
N SER A 140 -1.56 11.09 -1.22
CA SER A 140 -2.38 10.36 -0.26
C SER A 140 -3.21 9.23 -0.87
N LEU A 141 -3.43 9.23 -2.19
CA LEU A 141 -4.14 8.17 -2.91
C LEU A 141 -3.23 6.97 -3.20
N LEU A 142 -1.90 7.17 -3.27
CA LEU A 142 -0.94 6.12 -3.65
C LEU A 142 -0.98 4.88 -2.74
N PRO A 143 -1.08 5.01 -1.40
CA PRO A 143 -1.20 3.84 -0.51
C PRO A 143 -2.48 3.03 -0.75
N TYR A 144 -3.54 3.65 -1.29
CA TYR A 144 -4.83 3.01 -1.53
C TYR A 144 -4.91 2.24 -2.85
N VAL A 145 -3.89 2.30 -3.71
CA VAL A 145 -3.85 1.54 -4.97
C VAL A 145 -4.04 0.03 -4.71
N GLY A 146 -3.38 -0.53 -3.70
CA GLY A 146 -3.54 -1.94 -3.32
C GLY A 146 -4.97 -2.27 -2.86
N PRO A 147 -5.53 -1.52 -1.89
CA PRO A 147 -6.94 -1.67 -1.51
C PRO A 147 -7.94 -1.50 -2.67
N PHE A 148 -7.72 -0.59 -3.62
CA PHE A 148 -8.59 -0.46 -4.80
C PHE A 148 -8.58 -1.70 -5.69
N GLU A 149 -7.40 -2.29 -5.93
CA GLU A 149 -7.31 -3.57 -6.65
C GLU A 149 -7.99 -4.71 -5.89
N THR A 150 -7.93 -4.69 -4.56
CA THR A 150 -8.62 -5.66 -3.71
C THR A 150 -10.14 -5.52 -3.83
N ILE A 151 -10.68 -4.29 -3.78
CA ILE A 151 -12.11 -4.00 -3.98
C ILE A 151 -12.57 -4.54 -5.34
N LYS A 152 -11.83 -4.23 -6.41
CA LYS A 152 -12.12 -4.72 -7.76
C LYS A 152 -12.13 -6.24 -7.83
N THR A 153 -11.19 -6.90 -7.15
CA THR A 153 -11.12 -8.35 -7.06
C THR A 153 -12.31 -8.92 -6.32
N VAL A 154 -12.66 -8.38 -5.15
CA VAL A 154 -13.80 -8.85 -4.31
C VAL A 154 -15.12 -8.70 -5.04
N VAL A 155 -15.34 -7.59 -5.75
CA VAL A 155 -16.54 -7.40 -6.57
C VAL A 155 -16.61 -8.43 -7.70
N LYS A 156 -15.48 -8.79 -8.30
CA LYS A 156 -15.39 -9.79 -9.37
C LYS A 156 -15.56 -11.23 -8.86
N THR A 157 -14.93 -11.57 -7.74
CA THR A 157 -14.93 -12.94 -7.17
C THR A 157 -16.11 -13.19 -6.23
N ARG A 158 -16.82 -12.13 -5.83
CA ARG A 158 -17.92 -12.16 -4.85
C ARG A 158 -17.56 -12.83 -3.52
N SER A 159 -16.29 -12.80 -3.14
CA SER A 159 -15.80 -13.36 -1.87
C SER A 159 -15.00 -12.32 -1.11
N GLY A 160 -15.42 -12.02 0.13
CA GLY A 160 -14.76 -11.09 1.04
C GLY A 160 -13.59 -11.68 1.84
N ALA A 161 -13.10 -12.88 1.48
CA ALA A 161 -12.12 -13.64 2.27
C ALA A 161 -10.76 -12.94 2.49
N SER A 162 -10.46 -11.92 1.69
CA SER A 162 -9.18 -11.20 1.74
C SER A 162 -9.26 -9.80 2.35
N ILE A 163 -10.39 -9.38 2.94
CA ILE A 163 -10.51 -8.02 3.53
C ILE A 163 -10.24 -8.06 5.04
N PRO A 164 -9.15 -7.45 5.54
CA PRO A 164 -8.88 -7.32 6.97
C PRO A 164 -9.72 -6.19 7.58
N VAL A 165 -10.99 -6.46 7.89
CA VAL A 165 -11.99 -5.46 8.33
C VAL A 165 -11.56 -4.66 9.55
N GLY A 166 -10.90 -5.30 10.51
CA GLY A 166 -10.38 -4.62 11.70
C GLY A 166 -9.41 -3.49 11.33
N MET A 167 -8.54 -3.72 10.35
CA MET A 167 -7.61 -2.71 9.85
C MET A 167 -8.32 -1.62 9.04
N CYS A 168 -9.30 -1.98 8.22
CA CYS A 168 -10.11 -1.02 7.46
C CYS A 168 -10.89 -0.08 8.39
N LEU A 169 -11.50 -0.61 9.45
CA LEU A 169 -12.27 0.18 10.42
C LEU A 169 -11.35 1.06 11.28
N ALA A 170 -10.21 0.53 11.72
CA ALA A 170 -9.20 1.31 12.43
C ALA A 170 -8.68 2.46 11.57
N GLY A 171 -8.38 2.19 10.29
CA GLY A 171 -7.98 3.19 9.31
C GLY A 171 -9.07 4.24 9.06
N ALA A 172 -10.34 3.82 8.89
CA ALA A 172 -11.46 4.74 8.71
C ALA A 172 -11.64 5.66 9.94
N THR A 173 -11.52 5.11 11.15
CA THR A 173 -11.61 5.88 12.40
C THR A 173 -10.47 6.88 12.52
N ALA A 174 -9.23 6.47 12.24
CA ALA A 174 -8.07 7.35 12.23
C ALA A 174 -8.22 8.48 11.21
N ASN A 175 -8.67 8.17 9.99
CA ASN A 175 -8.93 9.17 8.96
C ASN A 175 -10.08 10.12 9.35
N GLY A 176 -11.12 9.63 10.04
CA GLY A 176 -12.19 10.46 10.58
C GLY A 176 -11.70 11.45 11.64
N ILE A 177 -10.78 11.03 12.51
CA ILE A 177 -10.11 11.94 13.47
C ILE A 177 -9.36 13.04 12.71
N TRP A 178 -8.66 12.71 11.63
CA TRP A 178 -7.98 13.69 10.77
C TRP A 178 -8.95 14.62 10.03
N THR A 179 -10.10 14.11 9.57
CA THR A 179 -11.16 14.94 8.97
C THR A 179 -11.68 15.98 9.95
N VAL A 180 -12.03 15.55 11.17
CA VAL A 180 -12.50 16.47 12.22
C VAL A 180 -11.40 17.46 12.61
N TYR A 181 -10.14 17.00 12.67
CA TYR A 181 -9.00 17.89 12.90
C TYR A 181 -8.90 18.98 11.83
N GLY A 182 -8.90 18.60 10.54
CA GLY A 182 -8.85 19.55 9.41
C GLY A 182 -9.99 20.56 9.44
N LEU A 183 -11.20 20.12 9.78
CA LEU A 183 -12.37 21.00 9.94
C LEU A 183 -12.18 22.03 11.06
N ILE A 184 -11.58 21.63 12.20
CA ILE A 184 -11.37 22.53 13.35
C ILE A 184 -10.29 23.58 13.07
N ILE A 185 -9.26 23.23 12.31
CA ILE A 185 -8.18 24.15 11.95
C ILE A 185 -8.45 24.93 10.65
N ASP A 186 -9.64 24.77 10.06
CA ASP A 186 -10.06 25.36 8.79
C ASP A 186 -9.09 25.05 7.63
N ASP A 187 -8.54 23.83 7.62
CA ASP A 187 -7.63 23.35 6.59
C ASP A 187 -8.39 22.43 5.62
N MET A 188 -8.74 23.00 4.46
CA MET A 188 -9.51 22.33 3.41
C MET A 188 -8.81 21.05 2.91
N PHE A 189 -7.48 21.06 2.78
CA PHE A 189 -6.75 19.91 2.23
C PHE A 189 -6.75 18.75 3.23
N VAL A 190 -6.51 19.03 4.51
CA VAL A 190 -6.56 17.99 5.55
C VAL A 190 -7.97 17.42 5.70
N TYR A 191 -8.99 18.29 5.69
CA TYR A 191 -10.39 17.89 5.77
C TYR A 191 -10.80 16.98 4.59
N ILE A 192 -10.59 17.44 3.35
CA ILE A 192 -11.00 16.70 2.15
C ILE A 192 -10.23 15.38 2.06
N ASN A 193 -8.91 15.42 2.28
CA ASN A 193 -8.09 14.23 2.18
C ASN A 193 -8.48 13.17 3.22
N GLY A 194 -8.62 13.58 4.49
CA GLY A 194 -9.08 12.69 5.56
C GLY A 194 -10.46 12.11 5.25
N GLY A 195 -11.40 12.94 4.78
CA GLY A 195 -12.76 12.52 4.45
C GLY A 195 -12.81 11.49 3.31
N ALA A 196 -12.04 11.73 2.24
CA ALA A 196 -11.92 10.79 1.13
C ALA A 196 -11.32 9.45 1.58
N CYS A 197 -10.24 9.47 2.37
CA CYS A 197 -9.61 8.28 2.91
C CYS A 197 -10.55 7.49 3.85
N MET A 198 -11.32 8.20 4.68
CA MET A 198 -12.35 7.60 5.53
C MET A 198 -13.43 6.91 4.69
N ALA A 199 -13.93 7.56 3.64
CA ALA A 199 -14.95 7.00 2.76
C ALA A 199 -14.47 5.71 2.09
N VAL A 200 -13.24 5.68 1.58
CA VAL A 200 -12.63 4.48 1.00
C VAL A 200 -12.55 3.34 2.03
N GLY A 201 -12.15 3.63 3.27
CA GLY A 201 -12.13 2.65 4.36
C GLY A 201 -13.52 2.10 4.69
N LEU A 202 -14.54 2.96 4.76
CA LEU A 202 -15.93 2.55 5.00
C LEU A 202 -16.48 1.70 3.86
N VAL A 203 -16.15 1.99 2.60
CA VAL A 203 -16.53 1.16 1.45
C VAL A 203 -15.94 -0.25 1.58
N GLN A 204 -14.69 -0.39 2.02
CA GLN A 204 -14.08 -1.71 2.25
C GLN A 204 -14.81 -2.50 3.33
N VAL A 205 -15.18 -1.84 4.44
CA VAL A 205 -15.98 -2.45 5.51
C VAL A 205 -17.37 -2.87 5.01
N ALA A 206 -18.05 -2.00 4.25
CA ALA A 206 -19.37 -2.27 3.69
C ALA A 206 -19.34 -3.47 2.72
N LEU A 207 -18.36 -3.53 1.82
CA LEU A 207 -18.19 -4.64 0.90
C LEU A 207 -17.97 -5.97 1.63
N TYR A 208 -17.18 -5.97 2.70
CA TYR A 208 -17.04 -7.17 3.53
C TYR A 208 -18.38 -7.63 4.09
N VAL A 209 -19.17 -6.73 4.70
CA VAL A 209 -20.47 -7.10 5.30
C VAL A 209 -21.42 -7.68 4.24
N ILE A 210 -21.41 -7.14 3.02
CA ILE A 210 -22.25 -7.60 1.91
C ILE A 210 -21.80 -8.98 1.38
N PHE A 211 -20.50 -9.24 1.29
CA PHE A 211 -19.95 -10.50 0.76
C PHE A 211 -19.64 -11.56 1.83
N TRP A 212 -19.81 -11.24 3.11
CA TRP A 212 -19.73 -12.16 4.25
C TRP A 212 -20.65 -13.39 4.14
N PRO A 213 -21.92 -13.29 3.68
CA PRO A 213 -22.82 -14.45 3.59
C PRO A 213 -22.35 -15.52 2.60
N VAL A 214 -21.58 -15.14 1.57
CA VAL A 214 -21.08 -16.04 0.52
C VAL A 214 -19.91 -16.92 1.03
N GLN A 215 -19.24 -16.53 2.12
CA GLN A 215 -18.18 -17.34 2.73
C GLN A 215 -18.71 -18.61 3.41
N LYS A 216 -19.95 -18.60 3.92
CA LYS A 216 -20.52 -19.74 4.65
C LYS A 216 -20.87 -20.95 3.78
N SER A 217 -20.88 -20.81 2.44
CA SER A 217 -21.14 -21.93 1.51
C SER A 217 -19.90 -22.75 1.14
N VAL A 218 -18.72 -22.44 1.73
CA VAL A 218 -17.52 -23.29 1.64
C VAL A 218 -17.32 -23.95 3.01
N PRO A 219 -17.25 -25.29 3.11
CA PRO A 219 -17.07 -25.97 4.39
C PRO A 219 -15.83 -25.45 5.12
N SER A 220 -16.05 -24.87 6.29
CA SER A 220 -15.08 -24.28 7.18
C SER A 220 -14.13 -25.34 7.75
N LEU A 221 -12.83 -25.18 7.51
CA LEU A 221 -11.83 -25.55 8.50
C LEU A 221 -11.43 -24.28 9.26
N SER A 222 -11.77 -24.28 10.56
CA SER A 222 -11.13 -23.49 11.61
C SER A 222 -11.43 -21.98 11.68
N GLU A 223 -12.60 -21.65 12.24
CA GLU A 223 -12.78 -20.46 13.08
C GLU A 223 -12.74 -20.91 14.55
N ALA A 224 -11.58 -20.75 15.22
CA ALA A 224 -11.41 -20.54 16.68
C ALA A 224 -9.96 -20.82 17.12
N SER A 225 -8.98 -20.02 16.66
CA SER A 225 -7.70 -19.81 17.37
C SER A 225 -6.79 -18.87 16.56
N SER A 226 -6.86 -17.57 16.84
CA SER A 226 -5.71 -16.64 16.92
C SER A 226 -6.17 -15.20 16.71
N LEU A 227 -6.44 -14.52 17.81
CA LEU A 227 -6.50 -13.06 17.87
C LEU A 227 -5.06 -12.48 17.83
N SER A 228 -4.19 -13.03 16.98
CA SER A 228 -2.74 -12.75 16.99
C SER A 228 -1.96 -12.94 15.68
N ASP A 229 -2.48 -13.52 14.59
CA ASP A 229 -1.57 -13.97 13.51
C ASP A 229 -2.01 -13.70 12.06
N ASN A 230 -2.74 -12.62 11.78
CA ASN A 230 -2.95 -12.19 10.38
C ASN A 230 -2.76 -10.67 10.21
N PHE A 231 -1.52 -10.20 10.43
CA PHE A 231 -1.06 -8.91 9.90
C PHE A 231 -0.41 -9.19 8.53
N VAL A 232 -1.23 -9.27 7.50
CA VAL A 232 -0.78 -9.42 6.12
C VAL A 232 -0.58 -8.02 5.56
N LEU A 233 0.65 -7.71 5.19
CA LEU A 233 1.02 -6.55 4.38
C LEU A 233 0.07 -6.43 3.19
N PRO A 234 -0.23 -5.21 2.69
CA PRO A 234 -1.08 -5.13 1.52
C PRO A 234 -0.27 -5.73 0.38
N VAL A 235 -0.68 -6.89 -0.15
CA VAL A 235 -0.73 -7.15 -1.58
C VAL A 235 -1.27 -8.52 -1.95
N LYS A 236 -2.07 -8.48 -3.01
CA LYS A 236 -2.07 -9.50 -4.04
C LYS A 236 -1.93 -8.80 -5.39
N MET A 237 -0.82 -9.02 -6.10
CA MET A 237 -0.82 -8.95 -7.55
C MET A 237 -1.04 -10.37 -8.02
N THR A 238 -2.25 -10.66 -8.47
CA THR A 238 -2.47 -11.92 -9.19
C THR A 238 -1.78 -11.74 -10.53
N ALA A 239 -0.71 -12.50 -10.78
CA ALA A 239 -0.17 -12.68 -12.12
C ALA A 239 -1.33 -13.02 -13.08
N PRO A 240 -1.35 -12.51 -14.33
CA PRO A 240 -2.40 -12.88 -15.27
C PRO A 240 -2.39 -14.40 -15.41
N LYS A 241 -3.50 -15.05 -15.07
CA LYS A 241 -3.76 -16.40 -15.55
C LYS A 241 -3.72 -16.32 -17.07
N SER A 242 -2.70 -16.96 -17.64
CA SER A 242 -2.73 -17.43 -19.01
C SER A 242 -4.09 -18.06 -19.26
N LEU A 243 -4.71 -17.59 -20.33
CA LEU A 243 -5.88 -18.14 -21.01
C LEU A 243 -6.01 -19.66 -20.76
N ASP A 244 -7.05 -20.08 -20.05
CA ASP A 244 -7.41 -21.49 -19.94
C ASP A 244 -7.83 -21.97 -21.34
N THR A 245 -6.91 -22.64 -22.04
CA THR A 245 -7.24 -23.50 -23.17
C THR A 245 -7.98 -24.71 -22.62
N ALA A 246 -9.31 -24.65 -22.65
CA ALA A 246 -10.14 -25.81 -22.39
C ALA A 246 -9.95 -26.87 -23.50
N ASN A 247 -9.96 -28.14 -23.06
CA ASN A 247 -10.05 -29.38 -23.84
C ASN A 247 -8.78 -29.89 -24.56
N VAL A 248 -8.02 -30.78 -23.90
CA VAL A 248 -7.63 -32.08 -24.47
C VAL A 248 -7.48 -33.10 -23.30
N GLY A 249 -8.03 -34.30 -23.46
CA GLY A 249 -8.01 -35.40 -22.49
C GLY A 249 -6.62 -35.99 -22.20
N PRO A 250 -6.53 -37.06 -21.38
CA PRO A 250 -5.27 -37.55 -20.87
C PRO A 250 -4.46 -38.22 -21.98
N MET A 251 -3.30 -37.66 -22.34
CA MET A 251 -2.32 -38.36 -23.17
C MET A 251 -1.23 -38.96 -22.32
N ILE A 252 -1.21 -40.29 -22.35
CA ILE A 252 -0.12 -41.18 -21.96
C ILE A 252 1.15 -40.73 -22.71
N SER A 253 2.25 -40.58 -21.97
CA SER A 253 3.54 -40.16 -22.52
C SER A 253 4.12 -41.26 -23.43
N PRO A 254 4.41 -41.01 -24.72
CA PRO A 254 5.27 -41.90 -25.48
C PRO A 254 6.73 -41.67 -25.09
N THR A 255 7.44 -42.74 -24.75
CA THR A 255 8.87 -42.72 -24.43
C THR A 255 9.67 -42.81 -25.73
N CYS A 256 10.39 -41.76 -26.12
CA CYS A 256 11.36 -41.83 -27.23
C CYS A 256 12.72 -42.30 -26.70
N SER A 257 13.38 -43.21 -27.43
CA SER A 257 14.77 -43.59 -27.21
C SER A 257 15.52 -43.53 -28.53
N ASP A 258 16.72 -42.97 -28.52
CA ASP A 258 17.59 -42.87 -29.69
C ASP A 258 18.22 -44.23 -30.01
N LYS A 259 18.11 -44.68 -31.25
CA LYS A 259 18.98 -45.74 -31.80
C LYS A 259 19.76 -45.18 -32.97
N LEU A 260 21.07 -45.46 -33.00
CA LEU A 260 21.91 -45.26 -34.19
C LEU A 260 21.47 -46.23 -35.29
N ASP A 261 21.38 -45.73 -36.52
CA ASP A 261 21.25 -46.54 -37.73
C ASP A 261 22.62 -46.64 -38.43
N ASP A 262 23.04 -47.86 -38.78
CA ASP A 262 24.41 -48.21 -39.18
C ASP A 262 24.72 -47.92 -40.67
N THR A 263 23.89 -47.14 -41.39
CA THR A 263 24.10 -46.90 -42.84
C THR A 263 24.03 -45.45 -43.35
N SER A 264 23.90 -44.40 -42.51
CA SER A 264 24.09 -43.00 -42.95
C SER A 264 24.14 -41.98 -41.80
N PRO A 265 24.87 -40.85 -41.89
CA PRO A 265 25.04 -39.92 -40.78
C PRO A 265 23.94 -38.85 -40.73
N THR A 266 22.68 -39.24 -40.51
CA THR A 266 21.59 -38.28 -40.26
C THR A 266 20.56 -38.84 -39.26
N PHE A 267 20.30 -38.12 -38.17
CA PHE A 267 19.26 -38.47 -37.19
C PHE A 267 17.86 -38.19 -37.76
N VAL A 268 16.98 -39.18 -37.73
CA VAL A 268 15.55 -39.02 -38.06
C VAL A 268 14.71 -39.50 -36.87
N GLN A 269 13.91 -38.61 -36.27
CA GLN A 269 12.90 -39.01 -35.27
C GLN A 269 11.70 -39.63 -35.98
N ILE A 270 11.37 -40.88 -35.63
CA ILE A 270 10.13 -41.54 -36.04
C ILE A 270 9.25 -41.69 -34.80
N CYS A 271 8.15 -40.93 -34.73
CA CYS A 271 7.08 -41.13 -33.76
C CYS A 271 5.86 -41.73 -34.49
N SER A 272 5.50 -42.97 -34.16
CA SER A 272 4.19 -43.55 -34.49
C SER A 272 3.21 -43.30 -33.34
N PRO A 273 1.89 -43.19 -33.62
CA PRO A 273 0.92 -42.49 -32.77
C PRO A 273 0.74 -43.09 -31.37
#